data_AF-A0A2K8K672-F1
#
_entry.id   AF-A0A2K8K672-F1
#
_cell.length_a   1.000
_cell.length_b   1.000
_cell.length_c   1.000
_cell.angle_alpha   90.00
_cell.angle_beta   90.00
_cell.angle_gamma   90.00
#
_symmetry.space_group_name_H-M   'P 1'
#
loop_
_entity.id
_entity.type
_entity.pdbx_description
1 polymer ?
#
loop_
_entity_poly.entity_id
_entity_poly.type
_entity_poly.pdbx_seq_one_letter_code
_entity_poly.pdbx_strand_id
1 'polypeptide(L)'
;MARGKEEMRRITLAALAILAFLGWIWLEMREERPGSDGYLVLALSWTPSWCAVEGAARGDARCQDGSGAGWLVHGLWPQHDGGTWPEFCDTDHPYPTRAALQGMMDIMGSVGLARHQWAKHGSCSGWDADGYFVQTRAAFKGLEFPQSLNAEGQPRQIAPDRVLAEFRAANPRIGRDMVALTCRAGMAQELRLCLTHDLEPRRCDDRLIARGCSARMVTLPSRP
;
A
#
# COMPACT_ATOMS: atom_id res chain seq x y z
N MET A 1 40.60 -44.52 -8.92
CA MET A 1 40.35 -43.10 -8.52
C MET A 1 39.63 -42.29 -9.61
N ALA A 2 39.94 -42.42 -10.91
CA ALA A 2 39.30 -41.62 -11.97
C ALA A 2 37.78 -41.87 -12.12
N ARG A 3 37.33 -43.13 -12.05
CA ARG A 3 35.92 -43.52 -12.22
C ARG A 3 34.97 -42.91 -11.18
N GLY A 4 35.40 -42.84 -9.91
CA GLY A 4 34.60 -42.24 -8.83
C GLY A 4 34.51 -40.71 -8.92
N LYS A 5 35.53 -40.05 -9.50
CA LYS A 5 35.53 -38.60 -9.72
C LYS A 5 34.56 -38.20 -10.84
N GLU A 6 34.41 -39.07 -11.84
CA GLU A 6 33.48 -38.88 -12.94
C GLU A 6 32.02 -39.17 -12.52
N GLU A 7 31.78 -40.20 -11.71
CA GLU A 7 30.46 -40.42 -11.09
C GLU A 7 30.03 -39.27 -10.18
N MET A 8 30.93 -38.80 -9.31
CA MET A 8 30.64 -37.65 -8.44
C MET A 8 30.27 -36.41 -9.25
N ARG A 9 30.99 -36.14 -10.35
CA ARG A 9 30.71 -35.01 -11.24
C ARG A 9 29.34 -35.14 -11.94
N ARG A 10 28.94 -36.35 -12.35
CA ARG A 10 27.61 -36.61 -12.94
C ARG A 10 26.50 -36.39 -11.92
N ILE A 11 26.69 -36.84 -10.67
CA ILE A 11 25.72 -36.64 -9.59
C ILE A 11 25.57 -35.15 -9.26
N THR A 12 26.67 -34.40 -9.15
CA THR A 12 26.62 -32.96 -8.88
C THR A 12 25.91 -32.18 -10.00
N LEU A 13 26.20 -32.50 -11.26
CA LEU A 13 25.53 -31.84 -12.40
C LEU A 13 24.03 -32.16 -12.45
N ALA A 14 23.64 -33.40 -12.18
CA ALA A 14 22.23 -33.78 -12.10
C ALA A 14 21.52 -33.05 -10.95
N ALA A 15 22.14 -32.94 -9.77
CA ALA A 15 21.57 -32.21 -8.64
C ALA A 15 21.39 -30.71 -8.93
N LEU A 16 22.37 -30.07 -9.57
CA LEU A 16 22.27 -28.66 -9.96
C LEU A 16 21.18 -28.44 -11.03
N ALA A 17 21.04 -29.35 -11.99
CA ALA A 17 19.97 -29.28 -12.99
C ALA A 17 18.58 -29.44 -12.35
N ILE A 18 18.44 -30.36 -11.39
CA ILE A 18 17.20 -30.54 -10.63
C ILE A 18 16.88 -29.30 -9.80
N LEU A 19 17.85 -28.70 -9.11
CA LEU A 19 17.64 -27.47 -8.34
C LEU A 19 17.24 -26.28 -9.22
N ALA A 20 17.87 -26.12 -10.40
CA ALA A 20 17.50 -25.10 -11.36
C ALA A 20 16.08 -25.33 -11.93
N PHE A 21 15.73 -26.59 -12.22
CA PHE A 21 14.40 -26.96 -12.71
C PHE A 21 13.32 -26.75 -11.64
N LEU A 22 13.60 -27.10 -10.37
CA LEU A 22 12.71 -26.81 -9.26
C LEU A 22 12.58 -25.29 -9.03
N GLY A 23 13.67 -24.53 -9.11
CA GLY A 23 13.62 -23.06 -9.04
C GLY A 23 12.80 -22.44 -10.17
N TRP A 24 12.86 -23.01 -11.37
CA TRP A 24 12.04 -22.59 -12.51
C TRP A 24 10.55 -22.92 -12.30
N ILE A 25 10.23 -24.14 -11.85
CA ILE A 25 8.85 -24.52 -11.49
C ILE A 25 8.30 -23.61 -10.40
N TRP A 26 9.08 -23.27 -9.36
CA TRP A 26 8.65 -22.34 -8.31
C TRP A 26 8.38 -20.91 -8.84
N LEU A 27 9.11 -20.47 -9.86
CA LEU A 27 8.90 -19.17 -10.50
C LEU A 27 7.62 -19.18 -11.37
N GLU A 28 7.38 -20.28 -12.08
CA GLU A 28 6.21 -20.50 -12.95
C GLU A 28 4.92 -20.76 -12.14
N MET A 29 5.02 -21.39 -10.96
CA MET A 29 3.91 -21.67 -10.04
C MET A 29 3.54 -20.49 -9.13
N ARG A 30 4.02 -19.27 -9.44
CA ARG A 30 3.36 -18.07 -8.94
C ARG A 30 1.99 -17.98 -9.60
N GLU A 31 1.03 -18.72 -9.04
CA GLU A 31 -0.37 -18.71 -9.43
C GLU A 31 -0.81 -17.25 -9.58
N GLU A 32 -1.18 -16.88 -10.81
CA GLU A 32 -1.96 -15.67 -11.05
C GLU A 32 -3.26 -15.85 -10.27
N ARG A 33 -3.36 -15.16 -9.12
CA ARG A 33 -4.56 -15.22 -8.30
C ARG A 33 -5.71 -14.71 -9.17
N PRO A 34 -6.88 -15.35 -9.20
CA PRO A 34 -8.03 -14.80 -9.90
C PRO A 34 -8.27 -13.34 -9.45
N GLY A 35 -8.21 -12.39 -10.37
CA GLY A 35 -8.23 -10.95 -10.04
C GLY A 35 -6.86 -10.28 -9.80
N SER A 36 -5.74 -10.95 -10.13
CA SER A 36 -4.39 -10.37 -10.09
C SER A 36 -3.97 -9.62 -11.36
N ASP A 37 -4.90 -9.42 -12.30
CA ASP A 37 -4.64 -8.65 -13.51
C ASP A 37 -4.46 -7.17 -13.17
N GLY A 38 -3.20 -6.73 -13.04
CA GLY A 38 -2.85 -5.33 -12.84
C GLY A 38 -1.90 -5.06 -11.67
N TYR A 39 -2.28 -4.14 -10.79
CA TYR A 39 -1.47 -3.71 -9.66
C TYR A 39 -2.31 -3.25 -8.46
N LEU A 40 -1.65 -2.98 -7.36
CA LEU A 40 -2.26 -2.47 -6.14
C LEU A 40 -1.84 -1.03 -5.89
N VAL A 41 -2.75 -0.23 -5.35
CA VAL A 41 -2.44 1.09 -4.77
C VAL A 41 -2.68 1.04 -3.29
N LEU A 42 -1.61 1.21 -2.50
CA LEU A 42 -1.74 1.51 -1.08
C LEU A 42 -1.97 3.02 -0.94
N ALA A 43 -3.19 3.39 -0.54
CA ALA A 43 -3.57 4.76 -0.27
C ALA A 43 -3.42 5.06 1.23
N LEU A 44 -2.64 6.09 1.55
CA LEU A 44 -2.30 6.50 2.90
C LEU A 44 -2.80 7.93 3.11
N SER A 45 -3.82 8.10 3.94
CA SER A 45 -4.38 9.41 4.29
C SER A 45 -3.55 10.10 5.36
N TRP A 46 -3.28 11.38 5.16
CA TRP A 46 -2.80 12.25 6.23
C TRP A 46 -3.99 12.68 7.10
N THR A 47 -4.16 12.01 8.24
CA THR A 47 -5.34 12.16 9.11
C THR A 47 -5.62 13.62 9.51
N PRO A 48 -4.61 14.46 9.85
CA PRO A 48 -4.85 15.86 10.17
C PRO A 48 -5.52 16.66 9.04
N SER A 49 -5.17 16.37 7.79
CA SER A 49 -5.83 17.02 6.64
C SER A 49 -7.24 16.50 6.40
N TRP A 50 -7.49 15.22 6.66
CA TRP A 50 -8.85 14.67 6.64
C TRP A 50 -9.72 15.26 7.78
N CYS A 51 -9.16 15.42 8.97
CA CYS A 51 -9.82 16.04 10.11
C CYS A 51 -10.25 17.48 9.81
N ALA A 52 -9.36 18.27 9.20
CA ALA A 52 -9.65 19.64 8.81
C ALA A 52 -10.77 19.77 7.75
N VAL A 53 -10.96 18.76 6.90
CA VAL A 53 -11.94 18.80 5.79
C VAL A 53 -13.26 18.11 6.15
N GLU A 54 -13.23 17.06 6.96
CA GLU A 54 -14.39 16.17 7.15
C GLU A 54 -14.45 15.54 8.55
N GLY A 55 -13.32 15.04 9.07
CA GLY A 55 -13.31 14.23 10.29
C GLY A 55 -13.74 14.96 11.56
N ALA A 56 -13.31 16.22 11.75
CA ALA A 56 -13.65 17.00 12.93
C ALA A 56 -15.16 17.31 12.99
N ALA A 57 -15.77 17.64 11.85
CA ALA A 57 -17.20 17.86 11.74
C ALA A 57 -18.03 16.59 12.04
N ARG A 58 -17.43 15.41 11.90
CA ARG A 58 -18.02 14.11 12.24
C ARG A 58 -17.77 13.67 13.68
N GLY A 59 -17.00 14.43 14.47
CA GLY A 59 -16.63 14.05 15.83
C GLY A 59 -15.77 12.79 15.91
N ASP A 60 -14.93 12.54 14.89
CA ASP A 60 -14.06 11.37 14.89
C ASP A 60 -12.95 11.50 15.96
N ALA A 61 -12.75 10.43 16.75
CA ALA A 61 -11.79 10.42 17.86
C ALA A 61 -10.34 10.67 17.42
N ARG A 62 -9.99 10.38 16.16
CA ARG A 62 -8.66 10.65 15.58
C ARG A 62 -8.40 12.13 15.32
N CYS A 63 -9.43 12.96 15.43
CA CYS A 63 -9.33 14.41 15.28
C CYS A 63 -9.23 15.12 16.62
N GLN A 64 -9.25 14.38 17.74
CA GLN A 64 -9.09 14.93 19.08
C GLN A 64 -7.61 15.12 19.42
N ASP A 65 -7.32 16.18 20.16
CA ASP A 65 -5.99 16.50 20.65
C ASP A 65 -5.40 15.32 21.45
N GLY A 66 -4.13 15.01 21.20
CA GLY A 66 -3.40 13.91 21.83
C GLY A 66 -3.71 12.53 21.24
N SER A 67 -4.56 12.42 20.21
CA SER A 67 -4.75 11.15 19.49
C SER A 67 -3.49 10.74 18.72
N GLY A 68 -2.65 11.70 18.35
CA GLY A 68 -1.44 11.46 17.59
C GLY A 68 -1.70 10.83 16.22
N ALA A 69 -2.90 10.97 15.64
CA ALA A 69 -3.20 10.34 14.36
C ALA A 69 -2.40 11.00 13.21
N GLY A 70 -1.56 10.23 12.53
CA GLY A 70 -0.72 10.67 11.41
C GLY A 70 -1.14 10.04 10.09
N TRP A 71 -0.20 9.40 9.40
CA TRP A 71 -0.47 8.63 8.19
C TRP A 71 -1.20 7.34 8.56
N LEU A 72 -2.40 7.15 8.03
CA LEU A 72 -3.21 5.96 8.19
C LEU A 72 -3.57 5.38 6.82
N VAL A 73 -3.75 4.08 6.76
CA VAL A 73 -4.25 3.38 5.59
C VAL A 73 -5.69 3.81 5.31
N HIS A 74 -5.89 4.42 4.16
CA HIS A 74 -7.22 4.55 3.58
C HIS A 74 -7.66 3.20 3.03
N GLY A 75 -6.84 2.55 2.21
CA GLY A 75 -7.10 1.20 1.70
C GLY A 75 -6.01 0.68 0.77
N LEU A 76 -6.13 -0.60 0.42
CA LEU A 76 -5.33 -1.26 -0.61
C LEU A 76 -6.26 -1.55 -1.80
N TRP A 77 -5.98 -0.95 -2.96
CA TRP A 77 -6.91 -0.91 -4.08
C TRP A 77 -6.36 -1.67 -5.29
N PRO A 78 -7.02 -2.74 -5.74
CA PRO A 78 -6.75 -3.31 -7.06
C PRO A 78 -7.01 -2.28 -8.17
N GLN A 79 -6.10 -2.23 -9.13
CA GLN A 79 -6.08 -1.27 -10.23
C GLN A 79 -5.66 -2.00 -11.51
N HIS A 80 -6.17 -1.54 -12.65
CA HIS A 80 -5.69 -1.98 -13.96
C HIS A 80 -4.78 -0.91 -14.59
N ASP A 81 -3.88 -1.35 -15.47
CA ASP A 81 -3.17 -0.43 -16.35
C ASP A 81 -4.17 0.30 -17.28
N GLY A 82 -3.88 1.54 -17.66
CA GLY A 82 -4.83 2.41 -18.36
C GLY A 82 -5.78 3.19 -17.43
N GLY A 83 -5.64 3.01 -16.12
CA GLY A 83 -6.22 3.85 -15.08
C GLY A 83 -7.70 3.58 -14.77
N THR A 84 -8.21 2.42 -15.16
CA THR A 84 -9.48 1.85 -14.69
C THR A 84 -9.25 1.00 -13.43
N TRP A 85 -10.32 0.71 -12.70
CA TRP A 85 -10.27 -0.13 -11.51
C TRP A 85 -11.61 -0.82 -11.28
N PRO A 86 -11.61 -2.03 -10.71
CA PRO A 86 -12.82 -2.71 -10.32
C PRO A 86 -13.33 -2.16 -8.97
N GLU A 87 -14.63 -2.20 -8.75
CA GLU A 87 -15.24 -1.86 -7.46
C GLU A 87 -16.47 -2.71 -7.17
N PHE A 88 -16.70 -3.03 -5.89
CA PHE A 88 -17.84 -3.81 -5.42
C PHE A 88 -18.05 -5.12 -6.17
N CYS A 89 -16.96 -5.87 -6.36
CA CYS A 89 -17.00 -7.14 -7.08
C CYS A 89 -17.81 -8.19 -6.33
N ASP A 90 -18.52 -9.02 -7.10
CA ASP A 90 -19.12 -10.25 -6.58
C ASP A 90 -18.02 -11.22 -6.15
N THR A 91 -18.14 -11.77 -4.95
CA THR A 91 -17.18 -12.72 -4.39
C THR A 91 -17.88 -13.78 -3.55
N ASP A 92 -17.38 -15.01 -3.61
CA ASP A 92 -17.82 -16.11 -2.75
C ASP A 92 -17.18 -16.07 -1.37
N HIS A 93 -16.21 -15.15 -1.14
CA HIS A 93 -15.58 -15.00 0.16
C HIS A 93 -16.55 -14.38 1.18
N PRO A 94 -16.55 -14.87 2.43
CA PRO A 94 -17.38 -14.31 3.47
C PRO A 94 -16.96 -12.88 3.80
N TYR A 95 -17.92 -12.07 4.24
CA TYR A 95 -17.64 -10.76 4.79
C TYR A 95 -16.67 -10.86 5.99
N PRO A 96 -15.81 -9.84 6.22
CA PRO A 96 -14.87 -9.86 7.32
C PRO A 96 -15.54 -10.00 8.67
N THR A 97 -14.92 -10.77 9.55
CA THR A 97 -15.37 -10.89 10.94
C THR A 97 -15.25 -9.55 11.67
N ARG A 98 -16.04 -9.36 12.73
CA ARG A 98 -15.92 -8.17 13.59
C ARG A 98 -14.51 -8.03 14.17
N ALA A 99 -13.88 -9.15 14.53
CA ALA A 99 -12.52 -9.17 15.06
C ALA A 99 -11.50 -8.70 14.02
N ALA A 100 -11.58 -9.18 12.76
CA ALA A 100 -10.72 -8.73 11.67
C ALA A 100 -10.87 -7.21 11.44
N LEU A 101 -12.09 -6.69 11.42
CA LEU A 101 -12.35 -5.25 11.25
C LEU A 101 -11.81 -4.41 12.42
N GLN A 102 -12.02 -4.85 13.66
CA GLN A 102 -11.48 -4.18 14.84
C GLN A 102 -9.96 -4.21 14.85
N GLY A 103 -9.38 -5.33 14.41
CA GLY A 103 -7.96 -5.53 14.28
C GLY A 103 -7.28 -4.58 13.30
N MET A 104 -8.01 -3.83 12.47
CA MET A 104 -7.46 -2.83 11.54
C MET A 104 -7.59 -1.38 12.02
N MET A 105 -8.22 -1.14 13.18
CA MET A 105 -8.48 0.23 13.67
C MET A 105 -7.19 1.01 13.95
N ASP A 106 -6.10 0.35 14.34
CA ASP A 106 -4.80 0.97 14.60
C ASP A 106 -4.17 1.58 13.34
N ILE A 107 -4.44 1.01 12.15
CA ILE A 107 -3.88 1.51 10.89
C ILE A 107 -4.90 2.13 9.94
N MET A 108 -6.20 1.88 10.09
CA MET A 108 -7.28 2.46 9.26
C MET A 108 -8.18 3.43 10.03
N GLY A 109 -8.12 3.41 11.35
CA GLY A 109 -8.79 4.37 12.23
C GLY A 109 -10.27 4.12 12.51
N SER A 110 -10.97 3.29 11.73
CA SER A 110 -12.33 2.84 12.11
C SER A 110 -12.73 1.50 11.49
N VAL A 111 -13.60 0.77 12.20
CA VAL A 111 -14.27 -0.44 11.69
C VAL A 111 -15.09 -0.15 10.44
N GLY A 112 -15.75 1.01 10.40
CA GLY A 112 -16.56 1.43 9.25
C GLY A 112 -15.72 1.58 7.98
N LEU A 113 -14.54 2.20 8.10
CA LEU A 113 -13.62 2.32 6.98
C LEU A 113 -13.12 0.95 6.52
N ALA A 114 -12.63 0.12 7.44
CA ALA A 114 -12.14 -1.23 7.11
C ALA A 114 -13.20 -2.06 6.38
N ARG A 115 -14.46 -2.02 6.85
CA ARG A 115 -15.58 -2.72 6.21
C ARG A 115 -15.84 -2.20 4.80
N HIS A 116 -15.91 -0.88 4.63
CA HIS A 116 -16.17 -0.26 3.33
C HIS A 116 -15.06 -0.60 2.33
N GLN A 117 -13.80 -0.55 2.76
CA GLN A 117 -12.64 -0.80 1.91
C GLN A 117 -12.55 -2.25 1.46
N TRP A 118 -12.88 -3.20 2.35
CA TRP A 118 -13.03 -4.58 1.92
C TRP A 118 -14.16 -4.73 0.90
N ALA A 119 -15.37 -4.22 1.19
CA ALA A 119 -16.52 -4.41 0.30
C ALA A 119 -16.33 -3.75 -1.08
N LYS A 120 -15.65 -2.60 -1.12
CA LYS A 120 -15.41 -1.85 -2.36
C LYS A 120 -14.21 -2.36 -3.15
N HIS A 121 -13.11 -2.66 -2.48
CA HIS A 121 -11.82 -2.93 -3.13
C HIS A 121 -11.27 -4.32 -2.81
N GLY A 122 -11.41 -4.78 -1.56
CA GLY A 122 -10.96 -6.10 -1.14
C GLY A 122 -11.68 -7.24 -1.85
N SER A 123 -12.99 -7.14 -2.09
CA SER A 123 -13.78 -8.13 -2.83
C SER A 123 -13.29 -8.35 -4.27
N CYS A 124 -12.58 -7.37 -4.84
CA CYS A 124 -12.00 -7.44 -6.18
C CYS A 124 -10.55 -7.95 -6.21
N SER A 125 -9.94 -8.25 -5.06
CA SER A 125 -8.50 -8.51 -4.96
C SER A 125 -8.09 -9.98 -5.20
N GLY A 126 -9.06 -10.90 -5.25
CA GLY A 126 -8.81 -12.34 -5.26
C GLY A 126 -8.42 -12.92 -3.90
N TRP A 127 -8.31 -12.09 -2.86
CA TRP A 127 -8.11 -12.55 -1.49
C TRP A 127 -9.44 -12.63 -0.74
N ASP A 128 -9.49 -13.56 0.21
CA ASP A 128 -10.49 -13.49 1.27
C ASP A 128 -10.27 -12.27 2.17
N ALA A 129 -11.21 -12.01 3.07
CA ALA A 129 -11.17 -10.86 3.96
C ALA A 129 -9.91 -10.79 4.83
N ASP A 130 -9.49 -11.92 5.40
CA ASP A 130 -8.34 -11.97 6.29
C ASP A 130 -7.04 -11.79 5.50
N GLY A 131 -6.90 -12.45 4.34
CA GLY A 131 -5.79 -12.26 3.41
C GLY A 131 -5.68 -10.81 2.95
N TYR A 132 -6.77 -10.17 2.56
CA TYR A 132 -6.78 -8.76 2.17
C TYR A 132 -6.22 -7.84 3.28
N PHE A 133 -6.66 -8.05 4.52
CA PHE A 133 -6.19 -7.24 5.65
C PHE A 133 -4.75 -7.56 6.07
N VAL A 134 -4.32 -8.82 5.99
CA VAL A 134 -2.92 -9.21 6.17
C VAL A 134 -2.02 -8.49 5.17
N GLN A 135 -2.38 -8.51 3.88
CA GLN A 135 -1.61 -7.85 2.83
C GLN A 135 -1.61 -6.33 2.99
N THR A 136 -2.77 -5.74 3.31
CA THR A 136 -2.90 -4.30 3.59
C THR A 136 -1.97 -3.88 4.74
N ARG A 137 -1.95 -4.65 5.82
CA ARG A 137 -1.08 -4.39 6.97
C ARG A 137 0.40 -4.60 6.64
N ALA A 138 0.74 -5.64 5.90
CA ALA A 138 2.10 -5.92 5.48
C ALA A 138 2.64 -4.75 4.62
N ALA A 139 1.84 -4.27 3.67
CA ALA A 139 2.19 -3.12 2.84
C ALA A 139 2.44 -1.85 3.67
N PHE A 140 1.60 -1.58 4.66
CA PHE A 140 1.76 -0.42 5.56
C PHE A 140 2.99 -0.55 6.47
N LYS A 141 3.18 -1.72 7.10
CA LYS A 141 4.30 -1.96 8.03
C LYS A 141 5.66 -1.99 7.33
N GLY A 142 5.69 -2.21 6.01
CA GLY A 142 6.90 -2.14 5.21
C GLY A 142 7.39 -0.71 4.92
N LEU A 143 6.69 0.31 5.41
CA LEU A 143 7.02 1.71 5.17
C LEU A 143 7.58 2.41 6.40
N GLU A 144 8.56 3.28 6.17
CA GLU A 144 9.08 4.20 7.16
C GLU A 144 8.55 5.61 6.92
N PHE A 145 8.09 6.27 7.99
CA PHE A 145 7.64 7.66 7.94
C PHE A 145 8.64 8.54 8.70
N PRO A 146 9.44 9.38 8.01
CA PRO A 146 10.43 10.20 8.67
C PRO A 146 9.77 11.20 9.62
N GLN A 147 10.45 11.58 10.69
CA GLN A 147 9.93 12.56 11.66
C GLN A 147 9.47 13.86 10.97
N SER A 148 10.16 14.29 9.91
CA SER A 148 9.79 15.47 9.13
C SER A 148 8.42 15.37 8.44
N LEU A 149 7.86 14.18 8.26
CA LEU A 149 6.52 13.96 7.71
C LEU A 149 5.52 13.41 8.75
N ASN A 150 5.95 13.25 10.00
CA ASN A 150 5.15 12.67 11.08
C ASN A 150 5.22 13.49 12.39
N ALA A 151 5.72 14.72 12.32
CA ALA A 151 5.95 15.58 13.46
C ALA A 151 4.67 16.25 13.99
N GLU A 152 4.66 16.44 15.29
CA GLU A 152 3.75 17.32 16.03
C GLU A 152 4.20 18.80 15.89
N GLY A 153 3.37 19.73 16.35
CA GLY A 153 3.71 21.16 16.38
C GLY A 153 2.84 22.02 15.48
N GLN A 154 3.42 22.91 14.69
CA GLN A 154 2.67 23.84 13.84
C GLN A 154 2.50 23.30 12.42
N PRO A 155 1.38 23.61 11.74
CA PRO A 155 1.22 23.37 10.31
C PRO A 155 2.37 24.00 9.52
N ARG A 156 2.84 23.31 8.48
CA ARG A 156 3.93 23.80 7.62
C ARG A 156 3.50 23.91 6.18
N GLN A 157 4.03 24.92 5.50
CA GLN A 157 3.98 25.00 4.05
C GLN A 157 5.11 24.16 3.47
N ILE A 158 4.79 23.23 2.58
CA ILE A 158 5.75 22.32 1.97
C ILE A 158 5.41 22.10 0.49
N ALA A 159 6.43 21.98 -0.36
CA ALA A 159 6.23 21.60 -1.75
C ALA A 159 5.86 20.10 -1.82
N PRO A 160 4.87 19.69 -2.63
CA PRO A 160 4.53 18.27 -2.82
C PRO A 160 5.75 17.39 -3.15
N ASP A 161 6.65 17.87 -4.02
CA ASP A 161 7.88 17.17 -4.38
C ASP A 161 8.81 16.95 -3.20
N ARG A 162 8.81 17.87 -2.22
CA ARG A 162 9.60 17.74 -1.00
C ARG A 162 9.03 16.67 -0.08
N VAL A 163 7.70 16.58 0.05
CA VAL A 163 7.04 15.48 0.78
C VAL A 163 7.43 14.13 0.17
N LEU A 164 7.31 14.01 -1.15
CA LEU A 164 7.66 12.77 -1.85
C LEU A 164 9.17 12.44 -1.75
N ALA A 165 10.04 13.45 -1.79
CA ALA A 165 11.48 13.26 -1.62
C ALA A 165 11.84 12.75 -0.21
N GLU A 166 11.25 13.33 0.83
CA GLU A 166 11.47 12.89 2.22
C GLU A 166 10.93 11.47 2.46
N PHE A 167 9.75 11.16 1.92
CA PHE A 167 9.19 9.82 1.99
C PHE A 167 10.08 8.77 1.30
N ARG A 168 10.58 9.05 0.09
CA ARG A 168 11.51 8.14 -0.61
C ARG A 168 12.88 8.05 0.05
N ALA A 169 13.35 9.11 0.72
CA ALA A 169 14.62 9.06 1.45
C ALA A 169 14.56 8.04 2.60
N ALA A 170 13.41 7.90 3.26
CA ALA A 170 13.17 6.86 4.27
C ALA A 170 12.83 5.49 3.63
N ASN A 171 12.43 5.44 2.37
CA ASN A 171 12.03 4.21 1.66
C ASN A 171 12.77 4.07 0.32
N PRO A 172 14.07 3.71 0.31
CA PRO A 172 14.92 3.80 -0.89
C PRO A 172 14.51 2.90 -2.06
N ARG A 173 13.68 1.88 -1.84
CA ARG A 173 13.11 1.03 -2.90
C ARG A 173 12.03 1.73 -3.72
N ILE A 174 11.49 2.85 -3.24
CA ILE A 174 10.40 3.59 -3.90
C ILE A 174 10.97 4.65 -4.83
N GLY A 175 10.76 4.47 -6.13
CA GLY A 175 11.14 5.40 -7.19
C GLY A 175 10.22 6.63 -7.30
N ARG A 176 10.58 7.58 -8.17
CA ARG A 176 9.83 8.84 -8.35
C ARG A 176 8.41 8.64 -8.89
N ASP A 177 8.25 7.67 -9.78
CA ASP A 177 7.03 7.31 -10.49
C ASP A 177 6.30 6.12 -9.86
N MET A 178 6.70 5.72 -8.64
CA MET A 178 6.06 4.64 -7.88
C MET A 178 5.12 5.16 -6.79
N VAL A 179 5.15 6.46 -6.50
CA VAL A 179 4.32 7.10 -5.49
C VAL A 179 3.89 8.48 -5.93
N ALA A 180 2.62 8.82 -5.71
CA ALA A 180 2.07 10.16 -5.95
C ALA A 180 1.50 10.74 -4.65
N LEU A 181 1.59 12.06 -4.50
CA LEU A 181 0.90 12.79 -3.43
C LEU A 181 -0.35 13.44 -4.03
N THR A 182 -1.51 13.31 -3.38
CA THR A 182 -2.70 14.09 -3.71
C THR A 182 -2.87 15.28 -2.77
N CYS A 183 -3.63 16.28 -3.19
CA CYS A 183 -3.98 17.41 -2.34
C CYS A 183 -5.43 17.85 -2.54
N ARG A 184 -6.01 18.44 -1.49
CA ARG A 184 -7.38 18.95 -1.46
C ARG A 184 -7.42 20.12 -0.50
N ALA A 185 -8.19 21.16 -0.84
CA ALA A 185 -8.32 22.38 -0.04
C ALA A 185 -6.96 22.99 0.37
N GLY A 186 -5.97 22.94 -0.54
CA GLY A 186 -4.62 23.47 -0.29
C GLY A 186 -3.76 22.64 0.67
N MET A 187 -4.21 21.45 1.10
CA MET A 187 -3.50 20.57 2.02
C MET A 187 -3.05 19.27 1.34
N ALA A 188 -1.93 18.71 1.78
CA ALA A 188 -1.53 17.34 1.44
C ALA A 188 -2.58 16.34 1.95
N GLN A 189 -3.01 15.40 1.12
CA GLN A 189 -4.11 14.49 1.48
C GLN A 189 -3.66 13.04 1.55
N GLU A 190 -3.17 12.47 0.44
CA GLU A 190 -2.83 11.06 0.41
C GLU A 190 -1.50 10.82 -0.29
N LEU A 191 -0.71 9.90 0.26
CA LEU A 191 0.31 9.20 -0.50
C LEU A 191 -0.34 7.97 -1.15
N ARG A 192 -0.15 7.81 -2.46
CA ARG A 192 -0.63 6.66 -3.23
C ARG A 192 0.56 5.92 -3.80
N LEU A 193 0.92 4.81 -3.17
CA LEU A 193 2.05 3.96 -3.55
C LEU A 193 1.56 2.80 -4.41
N CYS A 194 2.16 2.63 -5.59
CA CYS A 194 1.83 1.53 -6.50
C CYS A 194 2.71 0.31 -6.21
N LEU A 195 2.08 -0.85 -6.10
CA LEU A 195 2.68 -2.10 -5.67
C LEU A 195 2.29 -3.23 -6.62
N THR A 196 3.15 -4.22 -6.77
CA THR A 196 2.77 -5.52 -7.33
C THR A 196 1.86 -6.27 -6.35
N HIS A 197 1.26 -7.39 -6.78
CA HIS A 197 0.49 -8.27 -5.89
C HIS A 197 1.35 -8.96 -4.79
N ASP A 198 2.67 -8.90 -4.92
CA ASP A 198 3.64 -9.31 -3.90
C ASP A 198 4.10 -8.15 -3.01
N LEU A 199 3.45 -6.98 -3.12
CA LEU A 199 3.74 -5.77 -2.34
C LEU A 199 5.11 -5.14 -2.62
N GLU A 200 5.73 -5.45 -3.75
CA GLU A 200 6.95 -4.76 -4.19
C GLU A 200 6.60 -3.45 -4.91
N PRO A 201 7.32 -2.34 -4.65
CA PRO A 201 7.11 -1.09 -5.37
C PRO A 201 7.22 -1.26 -6.87
N ARG A 202 6.24 -0.72 -7.60
CA ARG A 202 6.28 -0.64 -9.06
C ARG A 202 5.89 0.74 -9.54
N ARG A 203 6.18 1.02 -10.80
CA ARG A 203 5.71 2.23 -11.47
C ARG A 203 4.18 2.29 -11.48
N CYS A 204 3.65 3.47 -11.16
CA CYS A 204 2.24 3.80 -11.26
C CYS A 204 1.80 4.02 -12.72
N ASP A 205 0.51 3.83 -12.98
CA ASP A 205 -0.11 4.25 -14.25
C ASP A 205 -0.02 5.78 -14.43
N ASP A 206 0.18 6.22 -15.68
CA ASP A 206 0.34 7.65 -16.01
C ASP A 206 -0.88 8.48 -15.58
N ARG A 207 -2.09 7.93 -15.62
CA ARG A 207 -3.30 8.63 -15.19
C ARG A 207 -3.37 8.80 -13.68
N LEU A 208 -2.71 7.92 -12.91
CA LEU A 208 -2.60 8.10 -11.46
C LEU A 208 -1.62 9.23 -11.16
N ILE A 209 -0.45 9.21 -11.80
CA ILE A 209 0.57 10.26 -11.65
C ILE A 209 0.02 11.63 -12.05
N ALA A 210 -0.69 11.72 -13.19
CA ALA A 210 -1.30 12.96 -13.67
C ALA A 210 -2.38 13.53 -12.73
N ARG A 211 -3.00 12.68 -11.89
CA ARG A 211 -3.96 13.08 -10.86
C ARG A 211 -3.29 13.48 -9.53
N GLY A 212 -1.95 13.46 -9.47
CA GLY A 212 -1.18 13.97 -8.35
C GLY A 212 -1.39 15.47 -8.12
N CYS A 213 -0.91 15.95 -6.97
CA CYS A 213 -0.99 17.34 -6.59
C CYS A 213 -0.12 18.22 -7.50
N SER A 214 -0.75 19.16 -8.20
CA SER A 214 -0.07 20.14 -9.06
C SER A 214 0.21 21.49 -8.38
N ALA A 215 -0.17 21.64 -7.11
CA ALA A 215 0.08 22.86 -6.36
C ALA A 215 1.58 23.06 -6.12
N ARG A 216 2.05 24.32 -6.16
CA ARG A 216 3.44 24.64 -5.83
C ARG A 216 3.77 24.38 -4.37
N MET A 217 2.83 24.69 -3.49
CA MET A 217 2.92 24.53 -2.04
C MET A 217 1.59 24.00 -1.53
N VAL A 218 1.67 23.18 -0.49
CA VAL A 218 0.53 22.70 0.28
C VAL A 218 0.81 22.84 1.76
N THR A 219 -0.26 23.02 2.53
CA THR A 219 -0.19 22.89 3.98
C THR A 219 -0.09 21.41 4.35
N LEU A 220 0.87 21.07 5.20
CA LEU A 220 0.93 19.82 5.94
C LEU A 220 0.58 20.15 7.40
N PRO A 221 -0.67 19.95 7.83
CA PRO A 221 -1.07 20.17 9.22
C PRO A 221 -0.31 19.22 10.15
N SER A 222 -0.11 19.64 11.39
CA SER A 222 0.49 18.82 12.43
C SER A 222 -0.49 17.76 12.95
N ARG A 223 0.05 16.72 13.58
CA ARG A 223 -0.76 15.71 14.29
C ARG A 223 -1.48 16.38 15.48
N PRO A 224 -2.77 16.06 15.70
CA PRO A 224 -3.52 16.51 16.87
C PRO A 224 -3.02 15.85 18.15
#